data_AF-A0A1H7KKU8-F1
#
_entry.id   AF-A0A1H7KKU8-F1
#
_cell.length_a   1.000
_cell.length_b   1.000
_cell.length_c   1.000
_cell.angle_alpha   90.00
_cell.angle_beta   90.00
_cell.angle_gamma   90.00
#
_symmetry.space_group_name_H-M   'P 1'
#
loop_
_entity.id
_entity.type
_entity.pdbx_description
1 polymer ?
#
loop_
_entity_poly.entity_id
_entity_poly.type
_entity_poly.pdbx_seq_one_letter_code
_entity_poly.pdbx_strand_id
1 'polypeptide(L)'
;MNINKRIKTWSKALLACVCVLIAMPSMATFTSLQSASFSGNDCSSKKNAVFHEAGYNGYNGFNACRIAIDDNLGNTVYLADVIAKFDTNGSSPSYTESGQFAADIQQSDWSFGNVGKNYKTGTWTYTGGSPGIKFWTAKAGNGFNLFWLVDNTPEASNACQPSTFTLACLNLAKTVTSGSWTTPLNKKGNPRGLSHITFFGGTTQPCTSNCGSTTVPEPQTMVLLALALLGLVARQKRSTTKVKKS
;
A
#
# COMPACT_ATOMS: atom_id res chain seq x y z
N MET A 1 43.29 -9.52 -47.36
CA MET A 1 41.95 -9.07 -46.89
C MET A 1 41.94 -9.15 -45.36
N ASN A 2 41.73 -8.02 -44.67
CA ASN A 2 42.25 -7.78 -43.31
C ASN A 2 41.30 -8.29 -42.19
N ILE A 3 41.64 -9.43 -41.58
CA ILE A 3 40.82 -10.18 -40.59
C ILE A 3 40.54 -9.37 -39.31
N ASN A 4 41.44 -8.45 -38.94
CA ASN A 4 41.31 -7.62 -37.73
C ASN A 4 40.14 -6.63 -37.75
N LYS A 5 39.55 -6.33 -38.92
CA LYS A 5 38.37 -5.47 -39.01
C LYS A 5 37.06 -6.18 -38.67
N ARG A 6 37.00 -7.52 -38.77
CA ARG A 6 35.77 -8.29 -38.49
C ARG A 6 35.53 -8.56 -37.01
N ILE A 7 36.57 -8.60 -36.17
CA ILE A 7 36.41 -8.93 -34.73
C ILE A 7 35.83 -7.75 -33.93
N LYS A 8 36.16 -6.51 -34.31
CA LYS A 8 35.66 -5.29 -33.61
C LYS A 8 34.16 -5.05 -33.79
N THR A 9 33.54 -5.55 -34.86
CA THR A 9 32.09 -5.41 -35.10
C THR A 9 31.25 -6.44 -34.34
N TRP A 10 31.77 -7.64 -34.08
CA TRP A 10 31.03 -8.70 -33.38
C TRP A 10 30.97 -8.49 -31.86
N SER A 11 32.00 -7.88 -31.26
CA SER A 11 32.02 -7.53 -29.83
C SER A 11 30.94 -6.49 -29.45
N LYS A 12 30.61 -5.56 -30.35
CA LYS A 12 29.55 -4.56 -30.11
C LYS A 12 28.14 -5.15 -30.28
N ALA A 13 27.96 -6.13 -31.16
CA ALA A 13 26.68 -6.80 -31.38
C ALA A 13 26.30 -7.75 -30.21
N LEU A 14 27.29 -8.44 -29.62
CA LEU A 14 27.03 -9.33 -28.48
C LEU A 14 26.68 -8.55 -27.19
N LEU A 15 27.32 -7.39 -26.98
CA LEU A 15 27.04 -6.53 -25.82
C LEU A 15 25.65 -5.87 -25.91
N ALA A 16 25.19 -5.54 -27.12
CA ALA A 16 23.83 -5.03 -27.33
C ALA A 16 22.75 -6.10 -27.09
N CYS A 17 23.04 -7.39 -27.32
CA CYS A 17 22.07 -8.47 -27.11
C CYS A 17 21.91 -8.85 -25.62
N VAL A 18 22.96 -8.69 -24.81
CA VAL A 18 22.91 -8.95 -23.36
C VAL A 18 22.16 -7.86 -22.59
N CYS A 19 22.19 -6.60 -23.05
CA CYS A 19 21.42 -5.53 -22.41
C CYS A 19 19.89 -5.63 -22.64
N VAL A 20 19.43 -6.34 -23.68
CA VAL A 20 18.00 -6.46 -24.00
C VAL A 20 17.30 -7.55 -23.17
N LEU A 21 18.03 -8.54 -22.64
CA LEU A 21 17.45 -9.68 -21.90
C LEU A 21 17.26 -9.44 -20.39
N ILE A 22 17.72 -8.31 -19.84
CA ILE A 22 17.52 -7.94 -18.43
C ILE A 22 16.25 -7.08 -18.24
N ALA A 23 15.57 -6.71 -19.33
CA ALA A 23 14.26 -6.08 -19.28
C ALA A 23 13.15 -7.15 -19.17
N MET A 24 13.19 -8.01 -18.15
CA MET A 24 11.99 -8.77 -17.81
C MET A 24 11.00 -7.81 -17.15
N PRO A 25 9.79 -7.64 -17.71
CA PRO A 25 8.79 -6.78 -17.09
C PRO A 25 8.46 -7.37 -15.72
N SER A 26 8.69 -6.62 -14.63
CA SER A 26 8.11 -7.00 -13.35
C SER A 26 6.60 -7.07 -13.58
N MET A 27 5.99 -8.26 -13.39
CA MET A 27 4.54 -8.33 -13.39
C MET A 27 4.07 -7.56 -12.17
N ALA A 28 3.67 -6.30 -12.38
CA ALA A 28 3.00 -5.53 -11.36
C ALA A 28 1.73 -6.29 -11.02
N THR A 29 1.67 -6.85 -9.80
CA THR A 29 0.45 -7.48 -9.31
C THR A 29 -0.65 -6.42 -9.36
N PHE A 30 -1.72 -6.69 -10.10
CA PHE A 30 -2.86 -5.80 -10.15
C PHE A 30 -3.42 -5.65 -8.73
N THR A 31 -3.63 -4.42 -8.28
CA THR A 31 -4.28 -4.14 -7.00
C THR A 31 -5.76 -3.80 -7.24
N SER A 32 -6.64 -4.20 -6.33
CA SER A 32 -8.05 -3.81 -6.34
C SER A 32 -8.38 -2.93 -5.14
N LEU A 33 -9.10 -1.84 -5.42
CA LEU A 33 -9.63 -0.93 -4.42
C LEU A 33 -10.85 -1.56 -3.75
N GLN A 34 -10.73 -1.83 -2.46
CA GLN A 34 -11.84 -2.24 -1.62
C GLN A 34 -12.44 -1.04 -0.92
N SER A 35 -13.72 -1.16 -0.58
CA SER A 35 -14.38 -0.15 0.26
C SER A 35 -15.52 -0.73 1.08
N ALA A 36 -15.83 -0.04 2.18
CA ALA A 36 -17.01 -0.30 3.00
C ALA A 36 -17.61 1.03 3.46
N SER A 37 -18.95 1.10 3.53
CA SER A 37 -19.70 2.31 3.91
C SER A 37 -20.24 2.18 5.33
N PHE A 38 -20.14 3.25 6.09
CA PHE A 38 -20.54 3.28 7.50
C PHE A 38 -21.33 4.53 7.85
N SER A 39 -22.16 4.42 8.88
CA SER A 39 -22.86 5.57 9.47
C SER A 39 -22.04 6.22 10.58
N GLY A 40 -22.34 7.49 10.85
CA GLY A 40 -21.71 8.27 11.91
C GLY A 40 -20.46 9.03 11.47
N ASN A 41 -19.59 9.26 12.44
CA ASN A 41 -18.31 9.92 12.27
C ASN A 41 -17.20 8.86 12.31
N ASP A 42 -16.21 8.99 11.43
CA ASP A 42 -14.92 8.38 11.64
C ASP A 42 -14.21 9.12 12.78
N CYS A 43 -13.51 8.37 13.62
CA CYS A 43 -12.85 8.91 14.80
C CYS A 43 -13.78 9.80 15.66
N SER A 44 -14.84 9.19 16.21
CA SER A 44 -15.63 9.83 17.27
C SER A 44 -15.72 8.99 18.53
N SER A 45 -15.88 9.66 19.67
CA SER A 45 -15.84 9.10 21.03
C SER A 45 -16.93 8.07 21.34
N LYS A 46 -17.92 7.92 20.46
CA LYS A 46 -18.89 6.83 20.54
C LYS A 46 -18.26 5.63 19.87
N LYS A 47 -18.07 4.53 20.62
CA LYS A 47 -17.70 3.21 20.08
C LYS A 47 -18.51 2.96 18.82
N ASN A 48 -17.87 3.09 17.67
CA ASN A 48 -18.41 2.67 16.40
C ASN A 48 -17.68 1.36 16.08
N ALA A 49 -18.35 0.38 15.49
CA ALA A 49 -17.79 -0.98 15.33
C ALA A 49 -16.51 -1.04 14.48
N VAL A 50 -16.09 0.09 13.89
CA VAL A 50 -14.94 0.25 12.99
C VAL A 50 -13.77 0.96 13.66
N PHE A 51 -14.04 1.83 14.66
CA PHE A 51 -13.04 2.70 15.26
C PHE A 51 -13.04 2.56 16.77
N HIS A 52 -11.84 2.33 17.30
CA HIS A 52 -11.59 2.35 18.73
C HIS A 52 -10.79 3.60 19.09
N GLU A 53 -11.30 4.35 20.07
CA GLU A 53 -10.67 5.56 20.61
C GLU A 53 -10.33 5.45 22.09
N ALA A 54 -10.44 4.24 22.65
CA ALA A 54 -10.06 4.01 24.03
C ALA A 54 -8.57 4.35 24.19
N GLY A 55 -8.29 5.26 25.14
CA GLY A 55 -7.00 5.92 25.33
C GLY A 55 -5.82 5.01 25.05
N TYR A 56 -4.96 5.45 24.13
CA TYR A 56 -3.85 4.67 23.60
C TYR A 56 -2.57 5.45 23.82
N ASN A 57 -1.57 4.87 24.49
CA ASN A 57 -0.30 5.56 24.81
C ASN A 57 -0.47 6.96 25.43
N GLY A 58 -1.54 7.18 26.22
CA GLY A 58 -1.86 8.48 26.80
C GLY A 58 -2.54 9.48 25.86
N TYR A 59 -2.74 9.13 24.58
CA TYR A 59 -3.52 9.92 23.63
C TYR A 59 -5.03 9.71 23.83
N ASN A 60 -5.82 10.73 23.45
CA ASN A 60 -7.28 10.72 23.47
C ASN A 60 -7.85 11.40 22.21
N GLY A 61 -9.12 11.15 21.92
CA GLY A 61 -9.83 11.74 20.77
C GLY A 61 -9.18 11.32 19.45
N PHE A 62 -9.00 12.28 18.53
CA PHE A 62 -8.40 12.02 17.22
C PHE A 62 -7.08 11.25 17.34
N ASN A 63 -6.16 11.70 18.19
CA ASN A 63 -4.83 11.07 18.34
C ASN A 63 -4.87 9.62 18.84
N ALA A 64 -5.99 9.17 19.43
CA ALA A 64 -6.18 7.79 19.88
C ALA A 64 -7.00 6.94 18.89
N CYS A 65 -7.46 7.53 17.79
CA CYS A 65 -8.30 6.85 16.81
C CYS A 65 -7.51 5.77 16.07
N ARG A 66 -8.07 4.56 16.07
CA ARG A 66 -7.49 3.38 15.44
C ARG A 66 -8.55 2.61 14.69
N ILE A 67 -8.19 2.05 13.54
CA ILE A 67 -9.01 1.04 12.88
C ILE A 67 -8.87 -0.24 13.68
N ALA A 68 -10.01 -0.79 14.10
CA ALA A 68 -10.05 -2.02 14.85
C ALA A 68 -11.24 -2.88 14.40
N ILE A 69 -11.11 -4.19 14.60
CA ILE A 69 -12.17 -5.15 14.36
C ILE A 69 -12.06 -6.27 15.39
N ASP A 70 -13.19 -6.74 15.90
CA ASP A 70 -13.19 -7.89 16.81
C ASP A 70 -13.00 -9.19 16.01
N ASP A 71 -12.15 -10.08 16.51
CA ASP A 71 -11.98 -11.44 15.96
C ASP A 71 -13.17 -12.34 16.33
N ASN A 72 -13.14 -13.59 15.85
CA ASN A 72 -14.20 -14.57 16.14
C ASN A 72 -14.30 -14.97 17.62
N LEU A 73 -13.32 -14.57 18.45
CA LEU A 73 -13.29 -14.81 19.89
C LEU A 73 -13.73 -13.57 20.69
N GLY A 74 -14.07 -12.47 20.01
CA GLY A 74 -14.44 -11.19 20.63
C GLY A 74 -13.25 -10.36 21.08
N ASN A 75 -12.02 -10.68 20.67
CA ASN A 75 -10.86 -9.85 20.95
C ASN A 75 -10.72 -8.75 19.89
N THR A 76 -10.55 -7.51 20.34
CA THR A 76 -10.28 -6.39 19.44
C THR A 76 -8.88 -6.49 18.84
N VAL A 77 -8.80 -6.57 17.52
CA VAL A 77 -7.56 -6.49 16.73
C VAL A 77 -7.41 -5.08 16.18
N TYR A 78 -6.30 -4.41 16.49
CA TYR A 78 -5.96 -3.10 15.96
C TYR A 78 -5.17 -3.22 14.66
N LEU A 79 -5.60 -2.51 13.62
CA LEU A 79 -5.13 -2.70 12.25
C LEU A 79 -4.35 -1.51 11.67
N ALA A 80 -4.60 -0.31 12.18
CA ALA A 80 -3.88 0.91 11.82
C ALA A 80 -4.18 2.05 12.80
N ASP A 81 -3.18 2.89 13.04
CA ASP A 81 -3.29 4.12 13.82
C ASP A 81 -3.64 5.30 12.90
N VAL A 82 -4.30 6.33 13.42
CA VAL A 82 -4.56 7.54 12.63
C VAL A 82 -3.27 8.31 12.40
N ILE A 83 -3.10 8.83 11.18
CA ILE A 83 -1.91 9.54 10.73
C ILE A 83 -2.21 11.02 10.55
N ALA A 84 -3.20 11.35 9.73
CA ALA A 84 -3.52 12.73 9.39
C ALA A 84 -4.97 12.85 8.92
N LYS A 85 -5.51 14.06 8.99
CA LYS A 85 -6.83 14.43 8.51
C LYS A 85 -6.75 15.73 7.72
N PHE A 86 -7.53 15.82 6.65
CA PHE A 86 -7.72 17.03 5.86
C PHE A 86 -9.20 17.38 5.85
N ASP A 87 -9.57 18.48 6.52
CA ASP A 87 -10.94 18.98 6.52
C ASP A 87 -11.18 19.89 5.33
N THR A 88 -12.34 19.73 4.71
CA THR A 88 -12.86 20.61 3.64
C THR A 88 -14.04 21.45 4.14
N ASN A 89 -14.44 21.28 5.40
CA ASN A 89 -15.46 22.09 6.04
C ASN A 89 -14.89 23.45 6.44
N GLY A 90 -15.35 24.53 5.80
CA GLY A 90 -14.97 25.90 6.12
C GLY A 90 -14.63 26.72 4.88
N SER A 91 -14.20 27.96 5.08
CA SER A 91 -13.71 28.85 4.00
C SER A 91 -12.36 28.40 3.45
N SER A 92 -11.60 27.62 4.22
CA SER A 92 -10.25 27.15 3.88
C SER A 92 -10.07 25.70 4.34
N PRO A 93 -9.50 24.82 3.50
CA PRO A 93 -9.10 23.48 3.91
C PRO A 93 -8.12 23.54 5.09
N SER A 94 -8.24 22.63 6.05
CA SER A 94 -7.30 22.51 7.18
C SER A 94 -6.66 21.13 7.25
N TYR A 95 -5.43 21.09 7.75
CA TYR A 95 -4.66 19.88 7.98
C TYR A 95 -4.54 19.64 9.49
N THR A 96 -4.59 18.37 9.90
CA THR A 96 -4.35 17.94 11.27
C THR A 96 -3.59 16.63 11.25
N GLU A 97 -2.39 16.63 11.78
CA GLU A 97 -1.58 15.44 12.03
C GLU A 97 -1.94 14.77 13.36
N SER A 98 -1.70 13.46 13.42
CA SER A 98 -1.74 12.71 14.66
C SER A 98 -0.52 13.04 15.51
N GLY A 99 -0.72 13.31 16.79
CA GLY A 99 0.37 13.54 17.74
C GLY A 99 1.33 12.35 17.90
N GLN A 100 0.95 11.15 17.42
CA GLN A 100 1.83 9.98 17.36
C GLN A 100 2.90 10.07 16.26
N PHE A 101 2.61 10.80 15.18
CA PHE A 101 3.42 10.86 13.98
C PHE A 101 3.81 12.29 13.60
N ALA A 102 3.66 13.25 14.51
CA ALA A 102 3.89 14.67 14.25
C ALA A 102 5.34 15.01 13.86
N ALA A 103 6.30 14.13 14.19
CA ALA A 103 7.70 14.28 13.77
C ALA A 103 7.99 13.72 12.37
N ASP A 104 7.15 12.80 11.88
CA ASP A 104 7.39 12.04 10.66
C ASP A 104 6.47 12.48 9.50
N ILE A 105 5.36 13.14 9.82
CA ILE A 105 4.32 13.51 8.87
C ILE A 105 4.14 15.03 8.88
N GLN A 106 4.12 15.59 7.68
CA GLN A 106 3.85 17.01 7.47
C GLN A 106 2.85 17.20 6.32
N GLN A 107 2.17 18.34 6.30
CA GLN A 107 1.19 18.66 5.25
C GLN A 107 1.79 18.59 3.84
N SER A 108 3.05 18.98 3.67
CA SER A 108 3.75 19.01 2.37
C SER A 108 4.01 17.63 1.78
N ASP A 109 3.86 16.56 2.54
CA ASP A 109 4.04 15.19 2.03
C ASP A 109 2.88 14.76 1.12
N TRP A 110 1.78 15.52 1.13
CA TRP A 110 0.51 15.16 0.52
C TRP A 110 0.22 16.00 -0.71
N SER A 111 -0.32 15.33 -1.73
CA SER A 111 -0.87 16.00 -2.90
C SER A 111 -2.20 15.38 -3.31
N PHE A 112 -3.17 16.24 -3.65
CA PHE A 112 -4.52 15.87 -4.06
C PHE A 112 -4.74 16.23 -5.52
N GLY A 113 -5.21 15.26 -6.30
CA GLY A 113 -5.48 15.39 -7.73
C GLY A 113 -6.86 14.86 -8.11
N ASN A 114 -7.27 15.10 -9.36
CA ASN A 114 -8.56 14.64 -9.91
C ASN A 114 -9.77 14.99 -9.02
N VAL A 115 -9.71 16.13 -8.34
CA VAL A 115 -10.68 16.52 -7.33
C VAL A 115 -11.99 16.90 -8.01
N GLY A 116 -13.04 16.12 -7.74
CA GLY A 116 -14.38 16.37 -8.26
C GLY A 116 -15.05 17.57 -7.59
N LYS A 117 -16.19 18.02 -8.14
CA LYS A 117 -17.00 19.10 -7.57
C LYS A 117 -17.32 18.83 -6.10
N ASN A 118 -17.07 19.81 -5.23
CA ASN A 118 -17.24 19.70 -3.77
C ASN A 118 -16.48 18.53 -3.15
N TYR A 119 -15.33 18.16 -3.74
CA TYR A 119 -14.42 17.12 -3.24
C TYR A 119 -15.06 15.72 -3.12
N LYS A 120 -16.19 15.49 -3.81
CA LYS A 120 -16.97 14.24 -3.80
C LYS A 120 -16.17 13.00 -4.19
N THR A 121 -15.13 13.21 -4.99
CA THR A 121 -14.21 12.21 -5.49
C THR A 121 -12.82 12.83 -5.63
N GLY A 122 -11.80 12.00 -5.67
CA GLY A 122 -10.47 12.44 -6.05
C GLY A 122 -9.41 11.36 -5.84
N THR A 123 -8.17 11.78 -5.99
CA THR A 123 -6.97 10.96 -5.78
C THR A 123 -6.00 11.67 -4.86
N TRP A 124 -5.29 10.92 -4.02
CA TRP A 124 -4.26 11.43 -3.12
C TRP A 124 -2.95 10.70 -3.38
N THR A 125 -1.85 11.37 -3.06
CA THR A 125 -0.49 10.83 -3.05
C THR A 125 0.21 11.28 -1.76
N TYR A 126 1.10 10.45 -1.24
CA TYR A 126 1.85 10.66 0.00
C TYR A 126 3.32 10.28 -0.22
N THR A 127 4.23 11.16 0.23
CA THR A 127 5.68 11.04 -0.03
C THR A 127 6.55 10.99 1.23
N GLY A 128 5.98 11.11 2.43
CA GLY A 128 6.71 11.17 3.70
C GLY A 128 7.34 9.84 4.16
N GLY A 129 7.17 8.75 3.41
CA GLY A 129 7.86 7.48 3.61
C GLY A 129 7.36 6.62 4.78
N SER A 130 7.21 7.18 5.99
CA SER A 130 6.76 6.45 7.18
C SER A 130 5.94 7.32 8.15
N PRO A 131 4.89 6.78 8.79
CA PRO A 131 4.24 5.51 8.48
C PRO A 131 3.62 5.52 7.07
N GLY A 132 3.73 4.39 6.38
CA GLY A 132 3.02 4.21 5.12
C GLY A 132 1.50 4.06 5.35
N ILE A 133 0.70 4.46 4.37
CA ILE A 133 -0.76 4.51 4.47
C ILE A 133 -1.36 3.14 4.15
N LYS A 134 -2.19 2.58 5.02
CA LYS A 134 -2.85 1.29 4.81
C LYS A 134 -4.35 1.44 4.53
N PHE A 135 -4.97 2.44 5.16
CA PHE A 135 -6.40 2.75 5.00
C PHE A 135 -6.64 4.25 4.94
N TRP A 136 -7.77 4.65 4.37
CA TRP A 136 -8.23 6.03 4.41
C TRP A 136 -9.76 6.10 4.39
N THR A 137 -10.32 7.17 4.94
CA THR A 137 -11.77 7.41 4.99
C THR A 137 -12.14 8.67 4.25
N ALA A 138 -13.28 8.67 3.54
CA ALA A 138 -13.91 9.89 3.04
C ALA A 138 -15.23 10.12 3.77
N LYS A 139 -15.29 11.12 4.63
CA LYS A 139 -16.49 11.46 5.38
C LYS A 139 -17.34 12.49 4.66
N ALA A 140 -18.64 12.26 4.61
CA ALA A 140 -19.59 13.24 4.12
C ALA A 140 -20.96 13.09 4.82
N GLY A 141 -21.43 14.18 5.43
CA GLY A 141 -22.66 14.16 6.21
C GLY A 141 -22.60 13.13 7.35
N ASN A 142 -23.62 12.28 7.47
CA ASN A 142 -23.78 11.33 8.59
C ASN A 142 -23.16 9.95 8.32
N GLY A 143 -22.17 9.87 7.44
CA GLY A 143 -21.46 8.63 7.16
C GLY A 143 -20.10 8.86 6.53
N PHE A 144 -19.38 7.77 6.32
CA PHE A 144 -18.08 7.77 5.67
C PHE A 144 -17.88 6.46 4.89
N ASN A 145 -17.02 6.52 3.89
CA ASN A 145 -16.53 5.33 3.20
C ASN A 145 -15.10 5.07 3.69
N LEU A 146 -14.79 3.84 4.09
CA LEU A 146 -13.44 3.34 4.36
C LEU A 146 -12.90 2.67 3.10
N PHE A 147 -11.61 2.88 2.82
CA PHE A 147 -10.93 2.38 1.63
C PHE A 147 -9.61 1.70 1.99
N TRP A 148 -9.25 0.68 1.22
CA TRP A 148 -7.94 0.03 1.25
C TRP A 148 -7.66 -0.69 -0.06
N LEU A 149 -6.39 -0.99 -0.32
CA LEU A 149 -5.97 -1.75 -1.50
C LEU A 149 -5.52 -3.15 -1.10
N VAL A 150 -5.94 -4.14 -1.87
CA VAL A 150 -5.47 -5.53 -1.76
C VAL A 150 -4.88 -5.97 -3.09
N ASP A 151 -3.97 -6.93 -3.08
CA ASP A 151 -3.51 -7.56 -4.31
C ASP A 151 -4.61 -8.43 -4.92
N ASN A 152 -4.71 -8.48 -6.24
CA ASN A 152 -5.65 -9.34 -6.97
C ASN A 152 -5.13 -10.78 -6.99
N THR A 153 -5.09 -11.40 -5.82
CA THR A 153 -4.78 -12.82 -5.65
C THR A 153 -6.08 -13.62 -5.45
N PRO A 154 -6.04 -14.94 -5.70
CA PRO A 154 -7.15 -15.82 -5.31
C PRO A 154 -7.48 -15.73 -3.82
N GLU A 155 -6.46 -15.54 -2.96
CA GLU A 155 -6.64 -15.35 -1.52
C GLU A 155 -7.45 -14.09 -1.20
N ALA A 156 -7.09 -12.94 -1.77
CA ALA A 156 -7.83 -11.69 -1.58
C ALA A 156 -9.26 -11.79 -2.13
N SER A 157 -9.43 -12.46 -3.26
CA SER A 157 -10.76 -12.68 -3.86
C SER A 157 -11.68 -13.47 -2.92
N ASN A 158 -11.13 -14.47 -2.23
CA ASN A 158 -11.89 -15.28 -1.27
C ASN A 158 -12.13 -14.56 0.06
N ALA A 159 -11.15 -13.79 0.55
CA ALA A 159 -11.25 -13.12 1.85
C ALA A 159 -12.12 -11.86 1.82
N CYS A 160 -12.15 -11.14 0.69
CA CYS A 160 -12.85 -9.87 0.52
C CYS A 160 -14.23 -10.00 -0.15
N GLN A 161 -14.72 -11.23 -0.39
CA GLN A 161 -16.05 -11.50 -0.95
C GLN A 161 -16.80 -12.51 -0.06
N PRO A 162 -18.11 -12.34 0.20
CA PRO A 162 -19.00 -11.26 -0.25
C PRO A 162 -18.96 -10.01 0.64
N SER A 163 -18.29 -10.07 1.80
CA SER A 163 -18.14 -8.94 2.72
C SER A 163 -16.70 -8.46 2.73
N THR A 164 -16.50 -7.20 2.35
CA THR A 164 -15.17 -6.58 2.32
C THR A 164 -14.68 -6.22 3.73
N PHE A 165 -15.57 -5.96 4.68
CA PHE A 165 -15.21 -5.58 6.04
C PHE A 165 -15.16 -6.78 6.98
N THR A 166 -14.13 -7.60 6.83
CA THR A 166 -13.82 -8.74 7.71
C THR A 166 -12.36 -8.68 8.13
N LEU A 167 -12.00 -9.29 9.27
CA LEU A 167 -10.60 -9.33 9.72
C LEU A 167 -9.69 -9.97 8.66
N ALA A 168 -10.17 -11.03 8.00
CA ALA A 168 -9.45 -11.70 6.93
C ALA A 168 -9.13 -10.75 5.76
N CYS A 169 -10.09 -9.99 5.26
CA CYS A 169 -9.86 -9.03 4.17
C CYS A 169 -8.98 -7.85 4.59
N LEU A 170 -9.23 -7.27 5.77
CA LEU A 170 -8.50 -6.09 6.25
C LEU A 170 -7.03 -6.40 6.55
N ASN A 171 -6.70 -7.63 6.95
CA ASN A 171 -5.32 -8.07 7.14
C ASN A 171 -4.52 -8.11 5.83
N LEU A 172 -5.18 -8.26 4.68
CA LEU A 172 -4.55 -8.23 3.35
C LEU A 172 -4.34 -6.81 2.81
N ALA A 173 -4.78 -5.77 3.53
CA ALA A 173 -4.61 -4.40 3.10
C ALA A 173 -3.12 -4.04 2.98
N LYS A 174 -2.76 -3.45 1.84
CA LYS A 174 -1.39 -3.04 1.53
C LYS A 174 -1.10 -1.65 2.04
N THR A 175 0.15 -1.45 2.42
CA THR A 175 0.73 -0.12 2.55
C THR A 175 0.92 0.48 1.16
N VAL A 176 0.39 1.68 0.95
CA VAL A 176 0.35 2.39 -0.33
C VAL A 176 0.72 3.86 -0.14
N THR A 177 1.21 4.48 -1.21
CA THR A 177 1.57 5.90 -1.27
C THR A 177 0.58 6.71 -2.11
N SER A 178 -0.46 6.07 -2.64
CA SER A 178 -1.50 6.74 -3.41
C SER A 178 -2.81 5.97 -3.34
N GLY A 179 -3.92 6.67 -3.51
CA GLY A 179 -5.24 6.07 -3.55
C GLY A 179 -6.28 7.02 -4.15
N SER A 180 -7.49 6.52 -4.29
CA SER A 180 -8.65 7.31 -4.70
C SER A 180 -9.74 7.24 -3.64
N TRP A 181 -10.64 8.22 -3.66
CA TRP A 181 -11.80 8.20 -2.77
C TRP A 181 -13.07 8.58 -3.50
N THR A 182 -14.18 8.17 -2.91
CA THR A 182 -15.52 8.63 -3.22
C THR A 182 -16.28 8.87 -1.91
N THR A 183 -17.05 9.93 -1.84
CA THR A 183 -17.88 10.21 -0.65
C THR A 183 -19.14 9.34 -0.61
N PRO A 184 -19.70 9.07 0.58
CA PRO A 184 -20.98 8.38 0.73
C PRO A 184 -22.11 8.96 -0.13
N LEU A 185 -22.97 8.06 -0.62
CA LEU A 185 -24.15 8.42 -1.38
C LEU A 185 -25.25 8.96 -0.48
N ASN A 186 -26.02 9.92 -0.97
CA ASN A 186 -27.28 10.34 -0.36
C ASN A 186 -28.43 9.40 -0.75
N LYS A 187 -29.64 9.64 -0.21
CA LYS A 187 -30.86 8.86 -0.52
C LYS A 187 -31.23 8.83 -2.01
N LYS A 188 -30.67 9.73 -2.83
CA LYS A 188 -30.88 9.81 -4.27
C LYS A 188 -29.74 9.17 -5.07
N GLY A 189 -28.87 8.38 -4.42
CA GLY A 189 -27.73 7.73 -5.06
C GLY A 189 -26.59 8.68 -5.48
N ASN A 190 -26.60 9.94 -5.03
CA ASN A 190 -25.60 10.94 -5.42
C ASN A 190 -24.55 11.14 -4.32
N PRO A 191 -23.24 11.23 -4.64
CA PRO A 191 -22.21 11.53 -3.65
C PRO A 191 -22.43 12.89 -2.97
N ARG A 192 -22.18 12.95 -1.66
CA ARG A 192 -22.30 14.16 -0.82
C ARG A 192 -21.00 14.95 -0.81
N GLY A 193 -21.05 16.27 -0.57
CA GLY A 193 -19.81 17.05 -0.44
C GLY A 193 -18.92 16.51 0.69
N LEU A 194 -17.61 16.41 0.44
CA LEU A 194 -16.66 15.91 1.42
C LEU A 194 -16.67 16.85 2.64
N SER A 195 -16.61 16.26 3.83
CA SER A 195 -16.37 16.96 5.08
C SER A 195 -14.90 16.92 5.45
N HIS A 196 -14.30 15.72 5.37
CA HIS A 196 -12.87 15.51 5.53
C HIS A 196 -12.45 14.14 5.00
N ILE A 197 -11.14 13.98 4.81
CA ILE A 197 -10.47 12.69 4.55
C ILE A 197 -9.50 12.39 5.69
N THR A 198 -9.53 11.17 6.22
CA THR A 198 -8.63 10.73 7.30
C THR A 198 -7.77 9.57 6.81
N PHE A 199 -6.50 9.57 7.17
CA PHE A 199 -5.51 8.57 6.76
C PHE A 199 -5.05 7.76 7.95
N PHE A 200 -4.85 6.45 7.72
CA PHE A 200 -4.45 5.51 8.75
C PHE A 200 -3.32 4.62 8.26
N GLY A 201 -2.42 4.31 9.18
CA GLY A 201 -1.26 3.46 8.95
C GLY A 201 -0.39 3.47 10.20
N GLY A 202 0.71 2.74 10.15
CA GLY A 202 1.42 2.39 11.36
C GLY A 202 0.59 1.44 12.23
N THR A 203 1.20 0.35 12.67
CA THR A 203 0.70 -0.44 13.79
C THR A 203 1.91 -0.79 14.61
N THR A 204 2.02 -0.20 15.80
CA THR A 204 3.06 -0.56 16.76
C THR A 204 2.74 -1.84 17.53
N GLN A 205 1.51 -2.38 17.42
CA GLN A 205 1.22 -3.74 17.87
C GLN A 205 1.54 -4.74 16.76
N PRO A 206 2.59 -5.57 16.91
CA PRO A 206 2.69 -6.78 16.09
C PRO A 206 1.45 -7.60 16.37
N CYS A 207 0.76 -8.05 15.33
CA CYS A 207 -0.33 -8.99 15.52
C CYS A 207 0.20 -10.23 16.25
N THR A 208 -0.22 -10.43 17.50
CA THR A 208 0.38 -11.43 18.39
C THR A 208 -0.15 -12.84 18.15
N SER A 209 -1.20 -13.01 17.33
CA SER A 209 -1.78 -14.32 17.01
C SER A 209 -2.58 -14.31 15.72
N ASN A 210 -2.31 -15.26 14.81
CA ASN A 210 -3.09 -15.55 13.59
C ASN A 210 -3.23 -14.43 12.54
N CYS A 211 -2.35 -13.44 12.51
CA CYS A 211 -2.16 -12.71 11.27
C CYS A 211 -1.29 -13.57 10.36
N GLY A 212 -1.91 -14.13 9.33
CA GLY A 212 -1.20 -14.79 8.24
C GLY A 212 -0.08 -13.87 7.80
N SER A 213 1.14 -14.22 8.20
CA SER A 213 2.33 -13.52 7.76
C SER A 213 2.43 -13.89 6.30
N THR A 214 1.92 -13.06 5.41
CA THR A 214 2.37 -13.12 4.03
C THR A 214 3.80 -12.60 4.07
N THR A 215 4.73 -13.51 4.38
CA THR A 215 6.10 -13.35 3.96
C THR A 215 6.02 -13.13 2.47
N VAL A 216 6.13 -11.86 2.05
CA VAL A 216 6.44 -11.54 0.67
C VAL A 216 7.65 -12.41 0.37
N PRO A 217 7.55 -13.39 -0.54
CA PRO A 217 8.69 -14.23 -0.83
C PRO A 217 9.77 -13.29 -1.34
N GLU A 218 10.79 -13.03 -0.52
CA GLU A 218 12.04 -12.53 -1.07
C GLU A 218 12.38 -13.53 -2.16
N PRO A 219 12.54 -13.09 -3.42
CA PRO A 219 12.73 -14.00 -4.52
C PRO A 219 14.07 -14.71 -4.31
N GLN A 220 14.06 -15.85 -3.62
CA GLN A 220 15.18 -16.80 -3.55
C GLN A 220 15.58 -17.23 -4.97
N THR A 221 14.68 -17.03 -5.94
CA THR A 221 14.91 -17.12 -7.37
C THR A 221 15.99 -16.15 -7.89
N MET A 222 16.19 -14.96 -7.32
CA MET A 222 17.29 -14.05 -7.69
C MET A 222 18.65 -14.62 -7.28
N VAL A 223 18.75 -15.19 -6.07
CA VAL A 223 20.00 -15.80 -5.57
C VAL A 223 20.34 -17.06 -6.36
N LEU A 224 19.35 -17.92 -6.62
CA LEU A 224 19.54 -19.12 -7.43
C LEU A 224 19.88 -18.81 -8.89
N LEU A 225 19.27 -17.79 -9.48
CA LEU A 225 19.59 -17.32 -10.84
C LEU A 225 21.01 -16.73 -10.90
N ALA A 226 21.40 -15.92 -9.92
CA ALA A 226 22.75 -15.36 -9.83
C ALA A 226 23.80 -16.48 -9.68
N LEU A 227 23.56 -17.49 -8.85
CA LEU A 227 24.46 -18.64 -8.69
C LEU A 227 24.52 -19.52 -9.94
N ALA A 228 23.40 -19.73 -10.63
CA ALA A 228 23.37 -20.49 -11.88
C ALA A 228 24.17 -19.79 -12.99
N LEU A 229 24.08 -18.47 -13.08
CA LEU A 229 24.85 -17.66 -14.05
C LEU A 229 26.35 -17.68 -13.74
N LEU A 230 26.73 -17.58 -12.47
CA LEU A 230 28.13 -17.71 -12.04
C LEU A 230 28.69 -19.11 -12.35
N GLY A 231 27.89 -20.16 -12.19
CA GLY A 231 28.26 -21.53 -12.56
C GLY A 231 28.52 -21.70 -14.07
N LEU A 232 27.72 -21.06 -14.92
CA LEU A 232 27.92 -21.07 -16.38
C LEU A 232 29.20 -20.36 -16.80
N VAL A 233 29.52 -19.21 -16.19
CA VAL A 233 30.77 -18.47 -16.46
C VAL A 233 32.00 -19.26 -16.01
N ALA A 234 31.93 -19.92 -14.84
CA ALA A 234 33.01 -20.76 -14.33
C ALA A 234 33.30 -21.97 -15.26
N ARG A 235 32.27 -22.54 -15.90
CA ARG A 235 32.42 -23.66 -16.84
C ARG A 235 33.11 -23.25 -18.14
N GLN A 236 32.88 -22.03 -18.65
CA GLN A 236 33.50 -21.56 -19.89
C GLN A 236 35.02 -21.36 -19.77
N LYS A 237 35.53 -20.96 -18.60
CA LYS A 237 36.98 -20.79 -18.37
C LYS A 237 37.77 -22.11 -18.37
N ARG A 238 37.13 -23.26 -18.17
CA ARG A 238 37.83 -24.56 -18.16
C ARG A 238 38.00 -25.17 -19.56
N SER A 239 37.24 -24.75 -20.56
CA SER A 239 37.34 -25.32 -21.92
C SER A 239 38.49 -24.75 -22.78
N THR A 240 39.15 -23.67 -22.36
CA THR A 240 40.27 -23.05 -23.12
C THR A 240 41.66 -23.50 -22.67
N THR A 241 41.77 -24.41 -21.69
CA THR A 241 43.07 -24.90 -21.21
C THR A 241 43.31 -26.36 -21.58
N LYS A 242 43.22 -26.71 -22.87
CA LYS A 242 43.96 -27.85 -23.42
C LYS A 242 44.49 -27.49 -24.81
N VAL A 243 45.75 -27.84 -25.03
CA VAL A 243 46.54 -27.82 -26.27
C VAL A 243 47.58 -26.69 -26.35
N LYS A 244 48.74 -26.95 -25.73
CA LYS A 244 50.01 -27.06 -26.48
C LYS A 244 51.07 -27.80 -25.64
N LYS A 245 51.32 -29.07 -25.99
CA LYS A 245 52.56 -29.80 -25.70
C LYS A 245 52.93 -30.52 -27.00
N SER A 246 53.87 -29.93 -27.74
CA SER A 246 54.97 -30.57 -28.47
C SER A 246 55.87 -29.45 -28.99
#